data_AF-A0A7S1MT65-F1
#
_entry.id   AF-A0A7S1MT65-F1
#
_cell.length_a   1.000
_cell.length_b   1.000
_cell.length_c   1.000
_cell.angle_alpha   90.00
_cell.angle_beta   90.00
_cell.angle_gamma   90.00
#
_symmetry.space_group_name_H-M   'P 1'
#
loop_
_entity.id
_entity.type
_entity.pdbx_description
1 polymer ?
#
loop_
_entity_poly.entity_id
_entity_poly.type
_entity_poly.pdbx_seq_one_letter_code
_entity_poly.pdbx_strand_id
1 'polypeptide(L)'
;DRALLFGEQPVTLTAKEPSEVLLLRRSLLDTLFGDDLPKVFLRTRMLSMLAHHGVFSRLHEDQREAVASSSEVVTLRKDQELDYTDLRFVAVLHGEVETRLADDGTSPEIRKYSGASSSTIGEENLLRRDAPWALRVRA
;
A
#
# COMPACT_ATOMS: atom_id res chain seq x y z
N ASP A 1 12.22 5.75 13.97
CA ASP A 1 12.19 4.37 13.46
C ASP A 1 11.75 4.31 12.01
N ARG A 2 12.73 4.40 11.09
CA ARG A 2 12.53 4.13 9.66
C ARG A 2 12.66 2.62 9.46
N ALA A 3 11.57 1.88 9.62
CA ALA A 3 11.51 0.47 9.22
C ALA A 3 11.60 0.41 7.69
N LEU A 4 12.83 0.41 7.19
CA LEU A 4 13.13 0.43 5.77
C LEU A 4 12.76 -0.91 5.12
N LEU A 5 12.20 -0.77 3.91
CA LEU A 5 11.67 -1.75 2.95
C LEU A 5 12.69 -2.79 2.43
N PHE A 6 13.81 -3.00 3.14
CA PHE A 6 14.91 -3.83 2.68
C PHE A 6 15.23 -4.89 3.73
N GLY A 7 14.65 -6.09 3.53
CA GLY A 7 15.13 -7.30 4.18
C GLY A 7 16.21 -7.96 3.32
N GLU A 8 17.08 -8.74 3.95
CA GLU A 8 17.90 -9.70 3.20
C GLU A 8 16.98 -10.81 2.69
N GLN A 9 17.00 -11.06 1.39
CA GLN A 9 16.31 -12.22 0.81
C GLN A 9 17.38 -13.32 0.63
N PRO A 10 17.43 -14.33 1.51
CA PRO A 10 18.49 -15.35 1.51
C PRO A 10 18.23 -16.39 0.42
N VAL A 11 18.14 -15.94 -0.82
CA VAL A 11 17.85 -16.78 -1.98
C VAL A 11 19.06 -16.80 -2.91
N THR A 12 19.36 -17.98 -3.43
CA THR A 12 20.36 -18.16 -4.47
C THR A 12 19.66 -18.13 -5.82
N LEU A 13 20.09 -17.24 -6.70
CA LEU A 13 19.59 -17.16 -8.07
C LEU A 13 20.52 -17.96 -8.99
N THR A 14 20.02 -19.03 -9.59
CA THR A 14 20.76 -19.91 -10.51
C THR A 14 20.08 -19.90 -11.88
N ALA A 15 20.79 -19.49 -12.92
CA ALA A 15 20.30 -19.54 -14.30
C ALA A 15 20.40 -20.97 -14.86
N LYS A 16 19.33 -21.46 -15.51
CA LYS A 16 19.32 -22.78 -16.18
C LYS A 16 19.85 -22.72 -17.62
N GLU A 17 19.86 -21.53 -18.20
CA GLU A 17 20.31 -21.21 -19.55
C GLU A 17 20.99 -19.82 -19.52
N PRO A 18 21.79 -19.44 -20.52
CA PRO A 18 22.37 -18.09 -20.60
C PRO A 18 21.28 -17.01 -20.48
N SER A 19 21.39 -16.17 -19.46
CA SER A 19 20.37 -15.17 -19.09
C SER A 19 21.01 -13.82 -18.79
N GLU A 20 20.35 -12.75 -19.19
CA GLU A 20 20.71 -11.38 -18.83
C GLU A 20 19.87 -10.93 -17.63
N VAL A 21 20.49 -10.31 -16.63
CA VAL A 21 19.83 -9.86 -15.39
C VAL A 21 20.25 -8.44 -15.04
N LEU A 22 19.27 -7.59 -14.75
CA LEU A 22 19.50 -6.24 -14.24
C LEU A 22 19.80 -6.30 -12.73
N LEU A 23 20.96 -5.79 -12.34
CA LEU A 23 21.37 -5.70 -10.94
C LEU A 23 21.43 -4.24 -10.51
N LEU A 24 20.54 -3.85 -9.60
CA LEU A 24 20.56 -2.53 -8.98
C LEU A 24 21.19 -2.64 -7.59
N ARG A 25 22.42 -2.15 -7.47
CA ARG A 25 23.13 -2.13 -6.18
C ARG A 25 22.50 -1.09 -5.27
N ARG A 26 22.43 -1.39 -3.97
CA ARG A 26 21.98 -0.43 -2.94
C ARG A 26 22.75 0.90 -3.03
N SER A 27 24.07 0.86 -3.18
CA SER A 27 24.88 2.09 -3.31
C SER A 27 24.53 2.96 -4.51
N LEU A 28 24.11 2.35 -5.62
CA LEU A 28 23.63 3.10 -6.80
C LEU A 28 22.29 3.77 -6.50
N LEU A 29 21.35 3.04 -5.89
CA LEU A 29 20.06 3.59 -5.48
C LEU A 29 20.23 4.73 -4.47
N ASP A 30 21.12 4.55 -3.50
CA ASP A 30 21.47 5.59 -2.52
C ASP A 30 22.12 6.81 -3.21
N THR A 31 22.93 6.62 -4.27
CA THR A 31 23.53 7.73 -5.02
C THR A 31 22.48 8.50 -5.84
N LEU A 32 21.54 7.79 -6.46
CA LEU A 32 20.52 8.41 -7.33
C LEU A 32 19.41 9.10 -6.54
N PHE A 33 19.00 8.50 -5.42
CA PHE A 33 17.79 8.92 -4.70
C PHE A 33 18.05 9.33 -3.25
N GLY A 34 19.20 8.96 -2.67
CA GLY A 34 19.57 9.31 -1.30
C GLY A 34 18.49 9.01 -0.28
N ASP A 35 18.19 9.99 0.55
CA ASP A 35 17.12 9.94 1.57
C ASP A 35 15.70 9.86 0.98
N ASP A 36 15.52 10.17 -0.31
CA ASP A 36 14.21 10.11 -0.98
C ASP A 36 13.90 8.73 -1.54
N LEU A 37 14.84 7.78 -1.54
CA LEU A 37 14.64 6.42 -2.04
C LEU A 37 13.34 5.78 -1.51
N PRO A 38 13.01 5.83 -0.19
CA PRO A 38 11.77 5.27 0.32
C PRO A 38 10.53 5.96 -0.25
N LYS A 39 10.58 7.28 -0.46
CA LYS A 39 9.46 8.05 -1.05
C LYS A 39 9.26 7.67 -2.51
N VAL A 40 10.35 7.48 -3.26
CA VAL A 40 10.30 7.04 -4.67
C VAL A 40 9.65 5.67 -4.76
N PHE A 41 10.12 4.69 -3.98
CA PHE A 41 9.51 3.35 -3.98
C PHE A 41 8.04 3.35 -3.58
N LEU A 42 7.69 4.11 -2.55
CA LEU A 42 6.31 4.25 -2.10
C LEU A 42 5.43 4.85 -3.19
N ARG A 43 5.88 5.93 -3.84
CA ARG A 43 5.18 6.56 -4.96
C ARG A 43 5.02 5.59 -6.14
N THR A 44 6.09 4.90 -6.55
CA THR A 44 6.02 3.90 -7.63
C THR A 44 5.03 2.78 -7.29
N ARG A 45 5.01 2.31 -6.03
CA ARG A 45 4.07 1.29 -5.57
C ARG A 45 2.63 1.78 -5.62
N MET A 46 2.36 3.01 -5.15
CA MET A 46 1.04 3.61 -5.22
C MET A 46 0.56 3.75 -6.67
N LEU A 47 1.41 4.27 -7.57
CA LEU A 47 1.08 4.42 -8.98
C LEU A 47 0.78 3.06 -9.64
N SER A 48 1.60 2.04 -9.34
CA SER A 48 1.37 0.68 -9.83
C SER A 48 0.04 0.12 -9.32
N MET A 49 -0.26 0.27 -8.02
CA MET A 49 -1.53 -0.16 -7.45
C MET A 49 -2.72 0.55 -8.10
N LEU A 50 -2.67 1.88 -8.23
CA LEU A 50 -3.72 2.66 -8.88
C LEU A 50 -3.91 2.27 -10.35
N ALA A 51 -2.83 1.95 -11.07
CA ALA A 51 -2.90 1.54 -12.47
C ALA A 51 -3.59 0.18 -12.68
N HIS A 52 -3.50 -0.74 -11.70
CA HIS A 52 -4.12 -2.05 -11.76
C HIS A 52 -5.47 -2.13 -11.03
N HIS A 53 -5.82 -1.13 -10.24
CA HIS A 53 -7.07 -1.08 -9.48
C HIS A 53 -8.30 -0.93 -10.42
N GLY A 54 -9.39 -1.63 -10.11
CA GLY A 54 -10.58 -1.70 -10.98
C GLY A 54 -11.23 -0.34 -11.29
N VAL A 55 -11.16 0.62 -10.35
CA VAL A 55 -11.70 1.98 -10.54
C VAL A 55 -10.65 2.94 -11.10
N PHE A 56 -9.43 2.93 -10.55
CA PHE A 56 -8.42 3.95 -10.84
C PHE A 56 -7.61 3.67 -12.11
N SER A 57 -7.61 2.43 -12.61
CA SER A 57 -7.00 2.06 -13.89
C SER A 57 -7.54 2.86 -15.08
N ARG A 58 -8.79 3.34 -14.98
CA ARG A 58 -9.46 4.14 -16.01
C ARG A 58 -8.98 5.59 -16.07
N LEU A 59 -8.31 6.07 -15.03
CA LEU A 59 -7.73 7.41 -15.01
C LEU A 59 -6.53 7.49 -15.95
N HIS A 60 -6.27 8.65 -16.52
CA HIS A 60 -5.01 8.90 -17.23
C HIS A 60 -3.82 8.95 -16.25
N GLU A 61 -2.61 8.84 -16.78
CA GLU A 61 -1.39 8.83 -15.97
C GLU A 61 -1.28 10.06 -15.06
N ASP A 62 -1.42 11.26 -15.63
CA ASP A 62 -1.40 12.53 -14.87
C ASP A 62 -2.44 12.57 -13.74
N GLN A 63 -3.62 11.97 -13.97
CA GLN A 63 -4.67 11.91 -12.97
C GLN A 63 -4.33 10.93 -11.85
N ARG A 64 -3.74 9.77 -12.17
CA ARG A 64 -3.24 8.84 -11.15
C ARG A 64 -2.10 9.45 -10.34
N GLU A 65 -1.24 10.23 -10.98
CA GLU A 65 -0.21 11.00 -10.28
C GLU A 65 -0.79 12.06 -9.34
N ALA A 66 -1.83 12.78 -9.77
CA ALA A 66 -2.54 13.73 -8.91
C ALA A 66 -3.17 13.04 -7.69
N VAL A 67 -3.76 11.85 -7.87
CA VAL A 67 -4.32 11.05 -6.76
C VAL A 67 -3.21 10.59 -5.81
N ALA A 68 -2.13 10.00 -6.35
CA ALA A 68 -1.03 9.50 -5.54
C ALA A 68 -0.33 10.61 -4.75
N SER A 69 -0.17 11.80 -5.33
CA SER A 69 0.44 12.95 -4.67
C SER A 69 -0.46 13.62 -3.62
N SER A 70 -1.78 13.53 -3.78
CA SER A 70 -2.76 14.08 -2.82
C SER A 70 -3.14 13.11 -1.71
N SER A 71 -2.66 11.87 -1.77
CA SER A 71 -2.97 10.83 -0.79
C SER A 71 -2.12 10.96 0.48
N GLU A 72 -2.73 10.73 1.64
CA GLU A 72 -2.03 10.63 2.91
C GLU A 72 -1.47 9.21 3.09
N VAL A 73 -0.19 9.09 3.47
CA VAL A 73 0.40 7.80 3.83
C VAL A 73 0.65 7.76 5.32
N VAL A 74 -0.05 6.86 6.00
CA VAL A 74 0.04 6.66 7.45
C VAL A 74 0.80 5.36 7.72
N THR A 75 1.75 5.41 8.67
CA THR A 75 2.43 4.21 9.15
C THR A 75 1.80 3.76 10.45
N LEU A 76 1.34 2.52 10.50
CA LEU A 76 0.80 1.91 11.71
C LEU A 76 1.82 1.05 12.42
N ARG A 77 1.88 1.22 13.74
CA ARG A 77 2.57 0.29 14.63
C ARG A 77 1.67 -0.90 14.91
N LYS A 78 2.29 -2.02 15.30
CA LYS A 78 1.56 -3.20 15.76
C LYS A 78 0.55 -2.81 16.85
N ASP A 79 -0.67 -3.33 16.72
CA ASP A 79 -1.83 -3.10 17.57
C ASP A 79 -2.36 -1.65 17.58
N GLN A 80 -1.82 -0.76 16.73
CA GLN A 80 -2.31 0.60 16.59
C GLN A 80 -3.60 0.63 15.79
N GLU A 81 -4.63 1.28 16.32
CA GLU A 81 -5.88 1.51 15.63
C GLU A 81 -5.93 2.91 14.99
N LEU A 82 -6.55 2.98 13.82
CA LEU A 82 -6.97 4.23 13.19
C LEU A 82 -8.47 4.40 13.26
N ASP A 83 -8.86 5.59 13.70
CA ASP A 83 -10.22 6.10 13.60
C ASP A 83 -10.17 7.38 12.76
N TYR A 84 -10.59 7.28 11.49
CA TYR A 84 -10.67 8.41 10.57
C TYR A 84 -12.14 8.68 10.22
N THR A 85 -12.52 9.95 10.31
CA THR A 85 -13.79 10.45 9.77
C THR A 85 -13.60 10.83 8.30
N ASP A 86 -14.58 10.51 7.43
CA ASP A 86 -14.58 10.83 5.99
C ASP A 86 -13.48 10.16 5.15
N LEU A 87 -13.04 8.98 5.56
CA LEU A 87 -12.19 8.11 4.72
C LEU A 87 -13.06 7.37 3.70
N ARG A 88 -12.60 7.25 2.45
CA ARG A 88 -13.37 6.56 1.38
C ARG A 88 -12.69 5.33 0.82
N PHE A 89 -11.39 5.23 1.01
CA PHE A 89 -10.57 4.20 0.41
C PHE A 89 -9.27 4.06 1.20
N VAL A 90 -8.85 2.82 1.40
CA VAL A 90 -7.56 2.49 2.00
C VAL A 90 -6.89 1.44 1.13
N ALA A 91 -5.61 1.65 0.84
CA ALA A 91 -4.76 0.64 0.23
C ALA A 91 -3.66 0.24 1.20
N VAL A 92 -3.48 -1.06 1.41
CA VAL A 92 -2.37 -1.57 2.22
C VAL A 92 -1.12 -1.57 1.35
N LEU A 93 -0.19 -0.66 1.64
CA LEU A 93 1.04 -0.54 0.86
C LEU A 93 2.14 -1.48 1.37
N HIS A 94 2.11 -1.87 2.64
CA HIS A 94 3.08 -2.78 3.24
C HIS A 94 2.50 -3.45 4.49
N GLY A 95 2.99 -4.63 4.83
CA GLY A 95 2.55 -5.37 6.03
C GLY A 95 1.15 -5.94 5.89
N GLU A 96 0.53 -6.19 7.03
CA GLU A 96 -0.83 -6.70 7.15
C GLU A 96 -1.62 -5.76 8.05
N VAL A 97 -2.91 -5.62 7.76
CA VAL A 97 -3.86 -4.91 8.62
C VAL A 97 -5.14 -5.71 8.74
N GLU A 98 -5.81 -5.50 9.85
CA GLU A 98 -7.10 -6.07 10.20
C GLU A 98 -8.14 -4.95 10.25
N THR A 99 -9.33 -5.23 9.75
CA THR A 99 -10.49 -4.34 9.89
C THR A 99 -11.59 -5.01 10.67
N ARG A 100 -12.35 -4.21 11.42
CA ARG A 100 -13.59 -4.62 12.11
C ARG A 100 -14.67 -3.57 11.88
N LEU A 101 -15.94 -3.96 11.93
CA LEU A 101 -17.03 -2.98 11.90
C LEU A 101 -17.00 -2.18 13.22
N ALA A 102 -17.38 -0.89 13.15
CA ALA A 102 -17.34 -0.01 14.31
C ALA A 102 -18.24 -0.49 15.48
N ASP A 103 -19.34 -1.19 15.17
CA ASP A 103 -20.42 -1.57 16.09
C ASP A 103 -20.49 -3.09 16.38
N ASP A 104 -19.42 -3.82 16.12
CA ASP A 104 -19.38 -5.31 16.06
C ASP A 104 -19.69 -6.09 17.37
N GLY A 105 -20.12 -5.40 18.43
CA GLY A 105 -20.53 -6.02 19.69
C GLY A 105 -19.45 -6.96 20.28
N THR A 106 -19.87 -8.09 20.84
CA THR A 106 -18.99 -9.06 21.52
C THR A 106 -18.26 -10.03 20.59
N SER A 107 -18.54 -10.04 19.28
CA SER A 107 -17.92 -10.97 18.31
C SER A 107 -17.63 -10.27 16.98
N PRO A 108 -16.52 -9.52 16.89
CA PRO A 108 -16.21 -8.75 15.69
C PRO A 108 -15.88 -9.61 14.48
N GLU A 109 -16.41 -9.22 13.32
CA GLU A 109 -16.03 -9.79 12.04
C GLU A 109 -14.68 -9.19 11.62
N ILE A 110 -13.59 -9.91 11.89
CA ILE A 110 -12.24 -9.47 11.54
C ILE A 110 -11.93 -9.88 10.10
N ARG A 111 -11.60 -8.89 9.26
CA ARG A 111 -11.09 -9.11 7.90
C ARG A 111 -9.62 -8.71 7.80
N LYS A 112 -8.82 -9.50 7.10
CA LYS A 112 -7.38 -9.30 6.93
C LYS A 112 -7.05 -8.81 5.53
N TYR A 113 -6.14 -7.85 5.45
CA TYR A 113 -5.67 -7.24 4.20
C TYR A 113 -4.15 -7.18 4.22
N SER A 114 -3.50 -7.49 3.10
CA SER A 114 -2.04 -7.52 2.99
C SER A 114 -1.55 -6.63 1.86
N GLY A 115 -0.45 -5.93 2.11
CA GLY A 115 0.22 -5.16 1.08
C GLY A 115 0.87 -6.06 0.02
N ALA A 116 1.23 -7.30 0.36
CA ALA A 116 1.81 -8.25 -0.59
C ALA A 116 0.82 -8.62 -1.72
N SER A 117 -0.47 -8.65 -1.42
CA SER A 117 -1.56 -8.88 -2.37
C SER A 117 -2.18 -7.58 -2.92
N SER A 118 -1.59 -6.41 -2.62
CA SER A 118 -2.13 -5.09 -2.97
C SER A 118 -3.59 -4.91 -2.55
N SER A 119 -3.92 -5.41 -1.36
CA SER A 119 -5.30 -5.40 -0.86
C SER A 119 -5.79 -3.99 -0.58
N THR A 120 -7.04 -3.76 -0.94
CA THR A 120 -7.76 -2.48 -0.83
C THR A 120 -8.99 -2.65 0.05
N ILE A 121 -9.44 -1.57 0.64
CA ILE A 121 -10.64 -1.51 1.47
C ILE A 121 -11.47 -0.33 0.98
N GLY A 122 -12.77 -0.55 0.77
CA GLY A 122 -13.70 0.53 0.43
C GLY A 122 -13.96 0.80 -1.02
N GLU A 123 -13.62 -0.11 -1.91
CA GLU A 123 -13.84 0.06 -3.34
C GLU A 123 -15.31 0.40 -3.65
N GLU A 124 -16.24 -0.20 -2.90
CA GLU A 124 -17.67 0.04 -2.99
C GLU A 124 -18.09 1.47 -2.62
N ASN A 125 -17.31 2.14 -1.76
CA ASN A 125 -17.60 3.48 -1.26
C ASN A 125 -17.03 4.57 -2.16
N LEU A 126 -16.11 4.25 -3.07
CA LEU A 126 -15.67 5.15 -4.13
C LEU A 126 -16.81 5.49 -5.12
N LEU A 127 -17.73 4.55 -5.34
CA LEU A 127 -18.85 4.71 -6.27
C LEU A 127 -20.13 5.21 -5.59
N ARG A 128 -20.21 5.14 -4.25
CA ARG A 128 -21.41 5.45 -3.47
C ARG A 128 -21.15 6.66 -2.57
N ARG A 129 -21.47 7.85 -3.10
CA ARG A 129 -21.26 9.14 -2.43
C ARG A 129 -21.85 9.20 -1.01
N ASP A 130 -23.02 8.62 -0.81
CA ASP A 130 -23.74 8.72 0.47
C ASP A 130 -23.53 7.49 1.38
N ALA A 131 -22.66 6.55 1.00
CA ALA A 131 -22.37 5.41 1.85
C ALA A 131 -21.64 5.87 3.12
N PRO A 132 -22.14 5.53 4.33
CA PRO A 132 -21.46 5.83 5.58
C PRO A 132 -20.19 4.99 5.66
N TRP A 133 -19.08 5.64 6.02
CA TRP A 133 -17.82 4.95 6.27
C TRP A 133 -17.59 4.82 7.77
N ALA A 134 -17.61 3.59 8.27
CA ALA A 134 -17.35 3.24 9.67
C ALA A 134 -16.41 2.04 9.75
N LEU A 135 -15.16 2.24 9.30
CA LEU A 135 -14.13 1.21 9.32
C LEU A 135 -13.06 1.57 10.36
N ARG A 136 -12.80 0.66 11.29
CA ARG A 136 -11.62 0.72 12.17
C ARG A 136 -10.54 -0.20 11.61
N VAL A 137 -9.35 0.34 11.43
CA VAL A 137 -8.18 -0.40 10.90
C VAL A 137 -7.17 -0.58 12.03
N ARG A 138 -6.63 -1.79 12.19
CA ARG A 138 -5.56 -2.13 13.14
C ARG A 138 -4.42 -2.85 12.41
N ALA A 139 -3.17 -2.58 12.77
CA ALA A 139 -2.00 -3.31 12.23
C ALA A 139 -1.49 -4.39 13.19
#